data_AF-A0A917HW30-F1
#
_entry.id   AF-A0A917HW30-F1
#
_cell.length_a   1.000
_cell.length_b   1.000
_cell.length_c   1.000
_cell.angle_alpha   90.00
_cell.angle_beta   90.00
_cell.angle_gamma   90.00
#
_symmetry.space_group_name_H-M   'P 1'
#
loop_
_entity.id
_entity.type
_entity.pdbx_description
1 polymer ?
#
loop_
_entity_poly.entity_id
_entity_poly.type
_entity_poly.pdbx_seq_one_letter_code
_entity_poly.pdbx_strand_id
1 'polypeptide(L)'
;MKKIIFLASATLLLFAACNNDGNDASEIERLREEAIAIHDEIMPQISAFDRNTVKIDSLLLNLPQLKEAYPDMDTTQTRADLSGLKSQLEQATNSMMDWMTEFEVDPQDKSTAEIKAYYEEEVEKVKDMKQLFEAASKSSTDKLAQF
;
A
#
# COMPACT_ATOMS: atom_id res chain seq x y z
N MET A 1 -7.51 -34.90 72.62
CA MET A 1 -6.35 -33.98 72.59
C MET A 1 -5.41 -34.49 71.50
N LYS A 2 -5.32 -33.80 70.36
CA LYS A 2 -4.13 -33.04 69.88
C LYS A 2 -2.89 -33.97 69.74
N LYS A 3 -2.26 -34.19 68.58
CA LYS A 3 -2.21 -33.46 67.30
C LYS A 3 -1.78 -34.44 66.18
N ILE A 4 -2.40 -34.36 65.02
CA ILE A 4 -1.89 -34.92 63.75
C ILE A 4 -1.35 -33.71 62.97
N ILE A 5 -0.07 -33.70 62.64
CA ILE A 5 0.50 -32.73 61.71
C ILE A 5 1.15 -33.55 60.60
N PHE A 6 0.48 -33.54 59.47
CA PHE A 6 0.87 -34.16 58.20
C PHE A 6 1.01 -33.05 57.16
N LEU A 7 1.82 -33.36 56.14
CA LEU A 7 1.92 -32.73 54.82
C LEU A 7 2.60 -31.35 54.78
N ALA A 8 3.83 -31.25 54.27
CA ALA A 8 4.27 -31.42 52.87
C ALA A 8 4.23 -30.09 52.10
N SER A 9 5.44 -29.73 51.65
CA SER A 9 5.82 -28.88 50.52
C SER A 9 4.70 -28.09 49.82
N ALA A 10 4.73 -26.76 49.99
CA ALA A 10 4.04 -25.82 49.12
C ALA A 10 5.08 -24.84 48.57
N THR A 11 5.80 -25.28 47.54
CA THR A 11 6.61 -24.42 46.68
C THR A 11 6.42 -24.90 45.26
N LEU A 12 5.50 -24.24 44.54
CA LEU A 12 5.28 -24.11 43.09
C LEU A 12 3.82 -23.62 42.99
N LEU A 13 3.54 -22.45 42.46
CA LEU A 13 3.39 -22.23 41.02
C LEU A 13 3.79 -20.78 40.69
N LEU A 14 4.99 -20.62 40.13
CA LEU A 14 5.30 -19.51 39.24
C LEU A 14 4.99 -19.97 37.80
N PHE A 15 4.63 -19.00 36.95
CA PHE A 15 4.45 -19.07 35.49
C PHE A 15 3.08 -19.54 34.97
N ALA A 16 2.08 -18.67 35.10
CA ALA A 16 0.93 -18.61 34.19
C ALA A 16 1.03 -17.36 33.27
N ALA A 17 2.21 -17.12 32.70
CA ALA A 17 2.48 -15.96 31.82
C ALA A 17 3.30 -16.37 30.60
N CYS A 18 2.87 -17.42 29.88
CA CYS A 18 3.37 -17.76 28.55
C CYS A 18 2.21 -18.38 27.76
N ASN A 19 1.24 -17.57 27.31
CA ASN A 19 0.20 -18.06 26.39
C ASN A 19 -0.32 -16.99 25.41
N ASN A 20 0.22 -15.76 25.43
CA ASN A 20 -0.19 -14.69 24.52
C ASN A 20 0.78 -14.51 23.33
N ASP A 21 2.07 -14.79 23.53
CA ASP A 21 3.11 -14.56 22.52
C ASP A 21 2.90 -15.34 21.22
N GLY A 22 2.32 -16.54 21.29
CA GLY A 22 2.04 -17.36 20.10
C GLY A 22 0.93 -16.82 19.20
N ASN A 23 -0.06 -16.13 19.77
CA ASN A 23 -1.17 -15.55 19.01
C ASN A 23 -0.77 -14.20 18.39
N ASP A 24 -0.01 -13.40 19.14
CA ASP A 24 0.47 -12.10 18.66
C ASP A 24 1.47 -12.25 17.51
N ALA A 25 2.38 -13.24 17.57
CA ALA A 25 3.32 -13.53 16.49
C ALA A 25 2.59 -13.96 15.19
N SER A 26 1.55 -14.79 15.28
CA SER A 26 0.78 -15.19 14.10
C SER A 26 0.00 -14.04 13.48
N GLU A 27 -0.52 -13.12 14.30
CA GLU A 27 -1.26 -11.96 13.81
C GLU A 27 -0.34 -10.92 13.15
N ILE A 28 0.85 -10.69 13.73
CA ILE A 28 1.88 -9.84 13.14
C ILE A 28 2.28 -10.36 11.75
N GLU A 29 2.53 -11.68 11.63
CA GLU A 29 2.85 -12.30 10.35
C GLU A 29 1.71 -12.11 9.34
N ARG A 30 0.46 -12.34 9.76
CA ARG A 30 -0.72 -12.16 8.92
C ARG A 30 -0.84 -10.73 8.39
N LEU A 31 -0.62 -9.71 9.23
CA LEU A 31 -0.67 -8.30 8.82
C LEU A 31 0.44 -7.96 7.83
N ARG A 32 1.67 -8.46 8.07
CA ARG A 32 2.78 -8.30 7.14
C ARG A 32 2.47 -8.92 5.78
N GLU A 33 1.99 -10.16 5.77
CA GLU A 33 1.59 -10.86 4.55
C GLU A 33 0.44 -10.12 3.83
N GLU A 34 -0.53 -9.59 4.56
CA GLU A 34 -1.63 -8.80 4.00
C GLU A 34 -1.11 -7.54 3.29
N ALA A 35 -0.19 -6.79 3.91
CA ALA A 35 0.40 -5.60 3.31
C ALA A 35 1.15 -5.94 2.01
N ILE A 36 1.98 -6.99 2.04
CA ILE A 36 2.76 -7.46 0.88
C ILE A 36 1.82 -7.98 -0.23
N ALA A 37 0.75 -8.69 0.13
CA ALA A 37 -0.21 -9.20 -0.85
C ALA A 37 -0.92 -8.08 -1.61
N ILE A 38 -1.29 -6.99 -0.92
CA ILE A 38 -1.89 -5.80 -1.57
C ILE A 38 -0.86 -5.11 -2.48
N HIS A 39 0.39 -4.96 -2.02
CA HIS A 39 1.50 -4.47 -2.85
C HIS A 39 1.62 -5.28 -4.16
N ASP A 40 1.70 -6.61 -4.04
CA ASP A 40 1.86 -7.51 -5.19
C ASP A 40 0.65 -7.48 -6.13
N GLU A 41 -0.56 -7.29 -5.59
CA GLU A 41 -1.79 -7.18 -6.37
C GLU A 41 -1.77 -5.96 -7.30
N ILE A 42 -1.30 -4.80 -6.81
CA ILE A 42 -1.38 -3.55 -7.57
C ILE A 42 -0.13 -3.27 -8.41
N MET A 43 1.00 -3.90 -8.09
CA MET A 43 2.29 -3.71 -8.77
C MET A 43 2.23 -3.89 -10.31
N PRO A 44 1.50 -4.86 -10.89
CA PRO A 44 1.40 -5.00 -12.35
C PRO A 44 0.87 -3.76 -13.08
N GLN A 45 0.08 -2.91 -12.40
CA GLN A 45 -0.50 -1.70 -12.98
C GLN A 45 0.54 -0.63 -13.31
N ILE A 46 1.69 -0.60 -12.60
CA ILE A 46 2.74 0.40 -12.84
C ILE A 46 3.22 0.34 -14.30
N SER A 47 3.35 -0.86 -14.87
CA SER A 47 3.74 -1.00 -16.28
C SER A 47 2.75 -0.34 -17.24
N ALA A 48 1.46 -0.32 -16.90
CA ALA A 48 0.44 0.37 -17.68
C ALA A 48 0.52 1.88 -17.47
N PHE A 49 0.78 2.33 -16.24
CA PHE A 49 0.99 3.74 -15.94
C PHE A 49 2.16 4.31 -16.72
N ASP A 50 3.31 3.62 -16.74
CA ASP A 50 4.50 4.02 -17.51
C ASP A 50 4.21 4.12 -19.01
N ARG A 51 3.49 3.16 -19.58
CA ARG A 51 3.08 3.23 -20.99
C ARG A 51 2.16 4.42 -21.24
N ASN A 52 1.25 4.69 -20.32
CA ASN A 52 0.29 5.78 -20.44
C ASN A 52 0.95 7.15 -20.26
N THR A 53 1.94 7.30 -19.37
CA THR A 53 2.71 8.55 -19.25
C THR A 53 3.49 8.84 -20.53
N VAL A 54 4.11 7.83 -21.16
CA VAL A 54 4.74 7.97 -22.48
C VAL A 54 3.72 8.37 -23.57
N LYS A 55 2.54 7.73 -23.59
CA LYS A 55 1.46 8.13 -24.53
C LYS A 55 1.05 9.58 -24.30
N ILE A 56 0.87 9.99 -23.04
CA ILE A 56 0.50 11.36 -22.67
C ILE A 56 1.56 12.36 -23.14
N ASP A 57 2.85 12.07 -22.94
CA ASP A 57 3.93 12.94 -23.40
C ASP A 57 3.90 13.10 -24.92
N SER A 58 3.67 12.01 -25.66
CA SER A 58 3.49 12.05 -27.11
C SER A 58 2.29 12.92 -27.51
N LEU A 59 1.15 12.79 -26.84
CA LEU A 59 -0.04 13.61 -27.12
C LEU A 59 0.22 15.10 -26.83
N LEU A 60 0.86 15.41 -25.70
CA LEU A 60 1.20 16.77 -25.28
C LEU A 60 2.16 17.48 -26.24
N LEU A 61 3.15 16.74 -26.77
CA LEU A 61 4.09 17.23 -27.78
C LEU A 61 3.41 17.49 -29.13
N ASN A 62 2.40 16.69 -29.48
CA ASN A 62 1.73 16.73 -30.77
C ASN A 62 0.35 17.43 -30.73
N LEU A 63 0.07 18.25 -29.71
CA LEU A 63 -1.19 19.00 -29.62
C LEU A 63 -1.51 19.87 -30.85
N PRO A 64 -0.55 20.54 -31.51
CA PRO A 64 -0.82 21.27 -32.74
C PRO A 64 -1.36 20.37 -33.86
N GLN A 65 -0.74 19.20 -34.07
CA GLN A 65 -1.15 18.22 -35.08
C GLN A 65 -2.52 17.63 -34.74
N LEU A 66 -2.80 17.38 -33.46
CA LEU A 66 -4.13 16.95 -33.01
C LEU A 66 -5.20 18.03 -33.27
N LYS A 67 -4.87 19.32 -33.13
CA LYS A 67 -5.80 20.42 -33.45
C LYS A 67 -6.09 20.52 -34.96
N GLU A 68 -5.14 20.17 -35.82
CA GLU A 68 -5.38 20.07 -37.26
C GLU A 68 -6.35 18.93 -37.60
N ALA A 69 -6.20 17.76 -36.96
CA ALA A 69 -7.11 16.62 -37.14
C ALA A 69 -8.48 16.81 -36.48
N TYR A 70 -8.53 17.56 -35.36
CA TYR A 70 -9.72 17.84 -34.58
C TYR A 70 -9.88 19.36 -34.37
N PRO A 71 -10.42 20.09 -35.37
CA PRO A 71 -10.49 21.56 -35.34
C PRO A 71 -11.28 22.14 -34.16
N ASP A 72 -12.19 21.38 -33.57
CA ASP A 72 -13.00 21.80 -32.43
C ASP A 72 -12.35 21.50 -31.06
N MET A 73 -11.22 20.78 -31.04
CA MET A 73 -10.53 20.41 -29.80
C MET A 73 -10.01 21.65 -29.05
N ASP A 74 -10.38 21.82 -27.78
CA ASP A 74 -9.75 22.82 -26.93
C ASP A 74 -8.36 22.33 -26.50
N THR A 75 -7.31 22.86 -27.13
CA THR A 75 -5.92 22.50 -26.84
C THR A 75 -5.46 22.93 -25.45
N THR A 76 -6.07 23.95 -24.86
CA THR A 76 -5.74 24.43 -23.51
C THR A 76 -6.30 23.47 -22.47
N GLN A 77 -7.59 23.14 -22.59
CA GLN A 77 -8.25 22.18 -21.72
C GLN A 77 -7.61 20.79 -21.86
N THR A 78 -7.36 20.35 -23.10
CA THR A 78 -6.71 19.05 -23.36
C THR A 78 -5.32 18.96 -22.71
N ARG A 79 -4.53 20.03 -22.78
CA ARG A 79 -3.22 20.09 -22.11
C ARG A 79 -3.38 19.96 -20.60
N ALA A 80 -4.31 20.70 -20.00
CA ALA A 80 -4.55 20.64 -18.56
C ALA A 80 -4.98 19.23 -18.11
N ASP A 81 -5.89 18.61 -18.86
CA ASP A 81 -6.38 17.26 -18.57
C ASP A 81 -5.28 16.19 -18.67
N LEU A 82 -4.48 16.24 -19.74
CA LEU A 82 -3.38 15.29 -19.97
C LEU A 82 -2.27 15.46 -18.93
N SER A 83 -1.85 16.70 -18.64
CA SER A 83 -0.85 16.95 -17.59
C SER A 83 -1.35 16.53 -16.21
N GLY A 84 -2.62 16.78 -15.89
CA GLY A 84 -3.23 16.33 -14.64
C GLY A 84 -3.26 14.81 -14.53
N LEU A 85 -3.63 14.12 -15.61
CA LEU A 85 -3.60 12.66 -15.65
C LEU A 85 -2.18 12.11 -15.47
N LYS A 86 -1.19 12.68 -16.14
CA LYS A 86 0.21 12.27 -15.99
C LYS A 86 0.67 12.40 -14.54
N SER A 87 0.40 13.53 -13.91
CA SER A 87 0.71 13.75 -12.50
C SER A 87 0.03 12.72 -11.58
N GLN A 88 -1.22 12.37 -11.84
CA GLN A 88 -1.94 11.35 -11.06
C GLN A 88 -1.28 9.96 -11.19
N LEU A 89 -0.88 9.57 -12.40
CA LEU A 89 -0.18 8.30 -12.65
C LEU A 89 1.18 8.25 -11.95
N GLU A 90 1.95 9.34 -12.07
CA GLU A 90 3.27 9.47 -11.42
C GLU A 90 3.13 9.48 -9.89
N GLN A 91 2.11 10.14 -9.34
CA GLN A 91 1.86 10.14 -7.90
C GLN A 91 1.55 8.73 -7.37
N ALA A 92 0.76 7.94 -8.11
CA ALA A 92 0.49 6.55 -7.75
C ALA A 92 1.77 5.70 -7.77
N THR A 93 2.57 5.80 -8.83
CA THR A 93 3.85 5.08 -8.91
C THR A 93 4.81 5.53 -7.79
N ASN A 94 4.90 6.83 -7.52
CA ASN A 94 5.79 7.36 -6.48
C ASN A 94 5.37 6.91 -5.08
N SER A 95 4.06 6.87 -4.76
CA SER A 95 3.62 6.41 -3.44
C SER A 95 3.99 4.94 -3.18
N MET A 96 3.99 4.10 -4.22
CA MET A 96 4.51 2.73 -4.14
C MET A 96 6.02 2.73 -3.86
N MET A 97 6.78 3.55 -4.57
CA MET A 97 8.24 3.64 -4.38
C MET A 97 8.59 4.13 -2.97
N ASP A 98 7.93 5.20 -2.51
CA ASP A 98 8.13 5.77 -1.19
C ASP A 98 7.86 4.71 -0.11
N TRP A 99 6.71 4.03 -0.20
CA TRP A 99 6.36 2.93 0.70
C TRP A 99 7.40 1.81 0.70
N MET A 100 7.83 1.33 -0.47
CA MET A 100 8.84 0.27 -0.54
C MET A 100 10.20 0.68 0.07
N THR A 101 10.53 1.97 0.05
CA THR A 101 11.77 2.46 0.67
C THR A 101 11.67 2.63 2.19
N GLU A 102 10.47 2.90 2.69
CA GLU A 102 10.21 3.13 4.11
C GLU A 102 9.77 1.86 4.86
N PHE A 103 9.27 0.85 4.15
CA PHE A 103 8.75 -0.37 4.73
C PHE A 103 9.85 -1.21 5.42
N GLU A 104 9.71 -1.40 6.73
CA GLU A 104 10.56 -2.22 7.56
C GLU A 104 10.03 -3.67 7.59
N VAL A 105 10.68 -4.57 6.84
CA VAL A 105 10.28 -5.98 6.75
C VAL A 105 10.38 -6.71 8.10
N ASP A 106 11.31 -6.30 8.96
CA ASP A 106 11.55 -6.88 10.28
C ASP A 106 11.97 -5.80 11.30
N PRO A 107 11.01 -5.05 11.86
CA PRO A 107 11.28 -3.95 12.78
C PRO A 107 11.96 -4.43 14.08
N GLN A 108 13.25 -4.16 14.22
CA GLN A 108 14.01 -4.47 15.43
C GLN A 108 13.77 -3.44 16.53
N ASP A 109 14.15 -3.78 17.77
CA ASP A 109 14.13 -2.87 18.93
C ASP A 109 12.75 -2.32 19.34
N LYS A 110 11.66 -2.91 18.84
CA LYS A 110 10.26 -2.59 19.18
C LYS A 110 9.63 -3.71 20.01
N SER A 111 8.66 -3.38 20.86
CA SER A 111 7.84 -4.38 21.55
C SER A 111 6.85 -5.05 20.59
N THR A 112 6.35 -6.24 20.95
CA THR A 112 5.33 -6.96 20.15
C THR A 112 4.12 -6.09 19.82
N ALA A 113 3.66 -5.25 20.76
CA ALA A 113 2.54 -4.36 20.55
C ALA A 113 2.85 -3.23 19.54
N GLU A 114 4.07 -2.69 19.59
CA GLU A 114 4.53 -1.67 18.64
C GLU A 114 4.73 -2.25 17.23
N ILE A 115 5.27 -3.48 17.13
CA ILE A 115 5.40 -4.19 15.85
C ILE A 115 4.03 -4.45 15.23
N LYS A 116 3.06 -4.90 16.04
CA LYS A 116 1.69 -5.12 15.57
C LYS A 116 1.05 -3.83 15.06
N ALA A 117 1.11 -2.75 15.85
CA ALA A 117 0.55 -1.45 15.46
C ALA A 117 1.22 -0.91 14.18
N TYR A 118 2.52 -1.12 14.02
CA TYR A 118 3.24 -0.78 12.81
C TYR A 118 2.65 -1.50 11.58
N TYR A 119 2.52 -2.83 11.60
CA TYR A 119 1.96 -3.54 10.44
C TYR A 119 0.47 -3.25 10.20
N GLU A 120 -0.31 -2.95 11.24
CA GLU A 120 -1.68 -2.43 11.07
C GLU A 120 -1.69 -1.12 10.27
N GLU A 121 -0.77 -0.20 10.57
CA GLU A 121 -0.61 1.05 9.83
C GLU A 121 -0.15 0.80 8.39
N GLU A 122 0.81 -0.10 8.18
CA GLU A 122 1.29 -0.44 6.84
C GLU A 122 0.19 -1.06 5.96
N VAL A 123 -0.68 -1.90 6.52
CA VAL A 123 -1.86 -2.42 5.83
C VAL A 123 -2.78 -1.30 5.37
N GLU A 124 -3.05 -0.30 6.21
CA GLU A 124 -3.90 0.83 5.83
C GLU A 124 -3.24 1.70 4.76
N LYS A 125 -1.93 1.95 4.85
CA LYS A 125 -1.17 2.68 3.81
C LYS A 125 -1.29 2.01 2.44
N VAL A 126 -1.12 0.68 2.35
CA VAL A 126 -1.24 -0.01 1.06
C VAL A 126 -2.68 -0.13 0.56
N LYS A 127 -3.68 -0.13 1.46
CA LYS A 127 -5.11 -0.04 1.06
C LYS A 127 -5.42 1.33 0.44
N ASP A 128 -4.95 2.41 1.05
CA ASP A 128 -5.10 3.77 0.49
C ASP A 128 -4.37 3.89 -0.85
N MET A 129 -3.16 3.30 -0.94
CA MET A 129 -2.42 3.22 -2.19
C MET A 129 -3.18 2.45 -3.27
N LYS A 130 -3.82 1.32 -2.92
CA LYS A 130 -4.66 0.57 -3.85
C LYS A 130 -5.79 1.43 -4.42
N GLN A 131 -6.47 2.23 -3.58
CA GLN A 131 -7.51 3.15 -4.05
C GLN A 131 -6.95 4.21 -5.02
N LEU A 132 -5.75 4.73 -4.74
CA LEU A 132 -5.06 5.66 -5.64
C LEU A 132 -4.75 5.02 -7.00
N PHE A 133 -4.28 3.77 -7.00
CA PHE A 133 -4.04 2.99 -8.22
C PHE A 133 -5.31 2.75 -9.02
N GLU A 134 -6.39 2.32 -8.36
CA GLU A 134 -7.69 2.11 -9.01
C GLU A 134 -8.23 3.41 -9.64
N ALA A 135 -8.12 4.52 -8.91
CA ALA A 135 -8.50 5.83 -9.41
C ALA A 135 -7.66 6.27 -10.62
N ALA A 136 -6.33 6.08 -10.56
CA ALA A 136 -5.42 6.42 -11.65
C ALA A 136 -5.68 5.56 -12.90
N SER A 137 -5.88 4.26 -12.72
CA SER A 137 -6.23 3.30 -13.78
C SER A 137 -7.54 3.67 -14.47
N LYS A 138 -8.57 3.99 -13.69
CA LYS A 138 -9.86 4.47 -14.19
C LYS A 138 -9.72 5.79 -14.96
N SER A 139 -9.10 6.81 -14.35
CA SER A 139 -8.86 8.11 -14.98
C SER A 139 -8.12 7.97 -16.31
N SER A 140 -7.12 7.07 -16.36
CA SER A 140 -6.33 6.83 -17.56
C SER A 140 -7.15 6.18 -18.67
N THR A 141 -7.95 5.16 -18.33
CA THR A 141 -8.87 4.52 -19.27
C THR A 141 -9.87 5.54 -19.85
N ASP A 142 -10.51 6.32 -18.98
CA ASP A 142 -11.57 7.25 -19.38
C ASP A 142 -11.02 8.41 -20.23
N LYS A 143 -9.91 9.04 -19.80
CA LYS A 143 -9.35 10.23 -20.48
C LYS A 143 -8.54 9.90 -21.74
N LEU A 144 -7.95 8.69 -21.82
CA LEU A 144 -7.16 8.30 -23.00
C LEU A 144 -7.99 7.56 -24.06
N ALA A 145 -9.24 7.17 -23.77
CA ALA A 145 -10.12 6.51 -24.73
C ALA A 145 -10.46 7.37 -25.96
N GLN A 146 -10.38 8.70 -25.82
CA GLN A 146 -10.65 9.65 -26.91
C GLN A 146 -9.47 9.86 -27.88
N PHE A 147 -8.31 9.24 -27.62
CA PHE A 147 -7.07 9.36 -28.41
C PHE A 147 -6.58 8.00 -28.89
#